data_AF-A0A655JTE5-F1
#
_entry.id   AF-A0A655JTE5-F1
#
_cell.length_a   1.000
_cell.length_b   1.000
_cell.length_c   1.000
_cell.angle_alpha   90.00
_cell.angle_beta   90.00
_cell.angle_gamma   90.00
#
_symmetry.space_group_name_H-M   'P 1'
#
loop_
_entity.id
_entity.type
_entity.pdbx_description
1 polymer ?
#
loop_
_entity_poly.entity_id
_entity_poly.type
_entity_poly.pdbx_seq_one_letter_code
_entity_poly.pdbx_strand_id
1 'polypeptide(L)'
;MAASSALTLAIYHPQQFVYAGAMSGLLDPSQAMGPTLIGLAMGDAGGYKASDMWGPKEDPAWQRNDPLLNVGKLIANNTRVWVYCGNGKPSDLGGNNLPAKFLEGFVRTSNIKFQDAYNAGGGHNGVFDFPDSGTHSWEYWGAQLNAMKPDLQRALGATPNTGPAPQGA
;
A
#
# COMPACT_ATOMS: atom_id res chain seq x y z
N MET A 1 -0.47 -6.69 -3.80
CA MET A 1 -1.61 -6.45 -4.72
C MET A 1 -2.49 -5.29 -4.24
N ALA A 2 -3.25 -5.43 -3.15
CA ALA A 2 -4.29 -4.46 -2.77
C ALA A 2 -3.78 -3.07 -2.31
N ALA A 3 -2.49 -2.92 -2.00
CA ALA A 3 -1.91 -1.64 -1.59
C ALA A 3 -2.06 -0.55 -2.68
N SER A 4 -1.73 -0.84 -3.93
CA SER A 4 -1.95 0.11 -5.04
C SER A 4 -3.44 0.31 -5.33
N SER A 5 -4.26 -0.72 -5.13
CA SER A 5 -5.72 -0.62 -5.23
C SER A 5 -6.31 0.35 -4.20
N ALA A 6 -5.87 0.30 -2.93
CA ALA A 6 -6.34 1.19 -1.88
C ALA A 6 -6.04 2.67 -2.19
N LEU A 7 -4.82 2.96 -2.64
CA LEU A 7 -4.46 4.30 -3.10
C LEU A 7 -5.28 4.71 -4.33
N THR A 8 -5.47 3.80 -5.30
CA THR A 8 -6.27 4.07 -6.51
C THR A 8 -7.74 4.36 -6.17
N LEU A 9 -8.32 3.66 -5.21
CA LEU A 9 -9.67 3.96 -4.71
C LEU A 9 -9.75 5.38 -4.15
N ALA A 10 -8.80 5.81 -3.33
CA ALA A 10 -8.76 7.17 -2.81
C ALA A 10 -8.42 8.25 -3.86
N ILE A 11 -7.66 7.88 -4.91
CA ILE A 11 -7.40 8.76 -6.06
C ILE A 11 -8.69 9.13 -6.79
N TYR A 12 -9.55 8.14 -7.06
CA TYR A 12 -10.72 8.32 -7.94
C TYR A 12 -12.06 8.44 -7.20
N HIS A 13 -12.09 8.12 -5.90
CA HIS A 13 -13.30 8.18 -5.07
C HIS A 13 -13.00 8.85 -3.71
N PRO A 14 -12.46 10.09 -3.69
CA PRO A 14 -11.96 10.72 -2.47
C PRO A 14 -13.05 11.06 -1.44
N GLN A 15 -14.31 11.19 -1.85
CA GLN A 15 -15.43 11.38 -0.91
C GLN A 15 -15.73 10.11 -0.11
N GLN A 16 -15.44 8.94 -0.69
CA GLN A 16 -15.66 7.65 -0.05
C GLN A 16 -14.41 7.21 0.74
N PHE A 17 -13.23 7.38 0.16
CA PHE A 17 -11.96 6.95 0.74
C PHE A 17 -11.07 8.15 1.08
N VAL A 18 -11.35 8.76 2.23
CA VAL A 18 -10.55 9.87 2.79
C VAL A 18 -9.22 9.40 3.41
N TYR A 19 -9.09 8.10 3.63
CA TYR A 19 -7.91 7.42 4.17
C TYR A 19 -7.54 6.24 3.27
N ALA A 20 -6.25 6.06 2.98
CA ALA A 20 -5.73 4.88 2.29
C ALA A 20 -4.47 4.32 2.97
N GLY A 21 -4.55 3.04 3.37
CA GLY A 21 -3.41 2.26 3.84
C GLY A 21 -2.83 1.38 2.73
N ALA A 22 -1.52 1.50 2.49
CA ALA A 22 -0.78 0.75 1.49
C ALA A 22 0.41 0.05 2.15
N MET A 23 0.35 -1.27 2.27
CA MET A 23 1.39 -2.08 2.92
C MET A 23 2.05 -2.99 1.88
N SER A 24 3.37 -2.87 1.74
CA SER A 24 4.21 -3.69 0.86
C SER A 24 3.71 -3.76 -0.59
N GLY A 25 3.21 -2.64 -1.13
CA GLY A 25 2.69 -2.57 -2.49
C GLY A 25 3.75 -2.28 -3.53
N LEU A 26 3.57 -2.78 -4.77
CA LEU A 26 4.22 -2.17 -5.93
C LEU A 26 3.45 -0.90 -6.28
N LEU A 27 4.06 0.27 -6.08
CA LEU A 27 3.39 1.57 -6.22
C LEU A 27 3.62 2.25 -7.58
N ASP A 28 4.41 1.64 -8.46
CA ASP A 28 4.66 2.06 -9.85
C ASP A 28 4.33 0.94 -10.87
N PRO A 29 3.14 0.32 -10.81
CA PRO A 29 2.81 -0.89 -11.57
C PRO A 29 2.86 -0.73 -13.10
N SER A 30 2.76 0.49 -13.62
CA SER A 30 2.86 0.77 -15.07
C SER A 30 4.29 0.95 -15.56
N GLN A 31 5.27 1.01 -14.65
CA GLN A 31 6.65 1.38 -14.95
C GLN A 31 7.55 0.16 -15.14
N ALA A 32 8.50 0.27 -16.08
CA ALA A 32 9.54 -0.73 -16.34
C ALA A 32 9.02 -2.18 -16.39
N MET A 33 9.46 -3.03 -15.45
CA MET A 33 9.06 -4.44 -15.38
C MET A 33 7.72 -4.67 -14.65
N GLY A 34 7.05 -3.61 -14.17
CA GLY A 34 5.80 -3.69 -13.41
C GLY A 34 4.72 -4.53 -14.11
N PRO A 35 4.37 -4.24 -15.38
CA PRO A 35 3.33 -5.02 -16.08
C PRO A 35 3.69 -6.50 -16.24
N THR A 36 4.94 -6.80 -16.57
CA THR A 36 5.44 -8.17 -16.70
C THR A 36 5.36 -8.93 -15.38
N LEU A 37 5.79 -8.31 -14.28
CA LEU A 37 5.82 -8.95 -12.96
C LEU A 37 4.42 -9.14 -12.39
N ILE A 38 3.51 -8.20 -12.62
CA ILE A 38 2.09 -8.36 -12.28
C ILE A 38 1.50 -9.53 -13.08
N GLY A 39 1.80 -9.64 -14.37
CA GLY A 39 1.37 -10.78 -15.19
C GLY A 39 1.86 -12.13 -14.65
N LEU A 40 3.14 -12.22 -14.27
CA LEU A 40 3.70 -13.44 -13.66
C LEU A 40 3.02 -13.76 -12.32
N ALA A 41 2.83 -12.77 -11.45
CA ALA A 41 2.18 -12.96 -10.16
C ALA A 41 0.71 -13.40 -10.30
N MET A 42 -0.04 -12.82 -11.25
CA MET A 42 -1.42 -13.21 -11.55
C MET A 42 -1.52 -14.63 -12.12
N GLY A 43 -0.56 -15.02 -12.96
CA GLY A 43 -0.47 -16.38 -13.50
C GLY A 43 -0.17 -17.42 -12.43
N ASP A 44 0.78 -17.13 -11.53
CA ASP A 44 1.11 -18.00 -10.39
C ASP A 44 -0.07 -18.11 -9.40
N ALA A 45 -0.74 -16.99 -9.10
CA ALA A 45 -1.88 -16.90 -8.20
C ALA A 45 -3.22 -17.30 -8.86
N GLY A 46 -3.25 -18.44 -9.55
CA GLY A 46 -4.49 -19.03 -10.08
C GLY A 46 -4.68 -18.92 -11.59
N GLY A 47 -3.63 -18.65 -12.36
CA GLY A 47 -3.67 -18.73 -13.83
C GLY A 47 -4.34 -17.53 -14.52
N TYR A 48 -4.44 -16.38 -13.85
CA TYR A 48 -5.04 -15.17 -14.42
C TYR A 48 -4.11 -14.47 -15.41
N LYS A 49 -4.69 -13.65 -16.29
CA LYS A 49 -3.96 -12.86 -17.29
C LYS A 49 -4.13 -11.38 -17.02
N ALA A 50 -3.02 -10.64 -16.91
CA ALA A 50 -3.05 -9.19 -16.73
C ALA A 50 -3.72 -8.46 -17.92
N SER A 51 -3.64 -9.03 -19.12
CA SER A 51 -4.34 -8.53 -20.32
C SER A 51 -5.85 -8.47 -20.15
N ASP A 52 -6.43 -9.38 -19.36
CA ASP A 52 -7.88 -9.44 -19.16
C ASP A 52 -8.32 -8.38 -18.13
N MET A 53 -7.39 -7.88 -17.31
CA MET A 53 -7.64 -6.86 -16.29
C MET A 53 -7.45 -5.44 -16.82
N TRP A 54 -6.28 -5.13 -17.38
CA TRP A 54 -5.90 -3.78 -17.83
C TRP A 54 -5.39 -3.75 -19.27
N GLY A 55 -5.68 -4.77 -20.09
CA GLY A 55 -5.21 -4.80 -21.47
C GLY A 55 -3.69 -5.01 -21.61
N PRO A 56 -3.16 -4.86 -22.83
CA PRO A 56 -1.71 -4.83 -23.08
C PRO A 56 -1.00 -3.78 -22.22
N LYS A 57 0.32 -3.88 -22.03
CA LYS A 57 1.09 -2.98 -21.17
C LYS A 57 1.04 -1.50 -21.61
N GLU A 58 0.73 -1.25 -22.88
CA GLU A 58 0.56 0.06 -23.48
C GLU A 58 -0.83 0.67 -23.22
N ASP A 59 -1.80 -0.13 -22.75
CA ASP A 59 -3.15 0.32 -22.49
C ASP A 59 -3.17 1.39 -21.38
N PRO A 60 -3.93 2.49 -21.56
CA PRO A 60 -4.00 3.57 -20.58
C PRO A 60 -4.53 3.13 -19.21
N ALA A 61 -5.20 1.98 -19.11
CA ALA A 61 -5.61 1.40 -17.83
C ALA A 61 -4.43 1.16 -16.88
N TRP A 62 -3.24 0.86 -17.38
CA TRP A 62 -2.05 0.72 -16.55
C TRP A 62 -1.68 2.03 -15.86
N GLN A 63 -1.58 3.14 -16.62
CA GLN A 63 -1.24 4.44 -16.02
C GLN A 63 -2.38 4.99 -15.16
N ARG A 64 -3.64 4.71 -15.51
CA ARG A 64 -4.81 5.08 -14.70
C ARG A 64 -4.71 4.47 -13.29
N ASN A 65 -4.28 3.21 -13.18
CA ASN A 65 -4.21 2.47 -11.92
C ASN A 65 -2.80 2.46 -11.29
N ASP A 66 -1.94 3.40 -11.68
CA ASP A 66 -0.59 3.58 -11.13
C ASP A 66 -0.60 4.70 -10.07
N PRO A 67 -0.42 4.39 -8.76
CA PRO A 67 -0.42 5.41 -7.72
C PRO A 67 0.71 6.43 -7.86
N LEU A 68 1.91 6.05 -8.29
CA LEU A 68 3.03 6.97 -8.47
C LEU A 68 2.70 8.04 -9.51
N LEU A 69 2.14 7.65 -10.65
CA LEU A 69 1.75 8.62 -11.70
C LEU A 69 0.57 9.52 -11.27
N ASN A 70 -0.28 9.03 -10.36
CA ASN A 70 -1.48 9.74 -9.91
C ASN A 70 -1.34 10.38 -8.53
N VAL A 71 -0.13 10.43 -7.95
CA VAL A 71 0.10 10.93 -6.59
C VAL A 71 -0.40 12.36 -6.38
N GLY A 72 -0.34 13.19 -7.42
CA GLY A 72 -0.88 14.56 -7.40
C GLY A 72 -2.37 14.63 -7.04
N LYS A 73 -3.16 13.61 -7.39
CA LYS A 73 -4.59 13.54 -7.02
C LYS A 73 -4.78 13.26 -5.53
N LEU A 74 -3.97 12.37 -4.94
CA LEU A 74 -3.99 12.14 -3.48
C LEU A 74 -3.64 13.41 -2.71
N ILE A 75 -2.66 14.16 -3.20
CA ILE A 75 -2.25 15.44 -2.63
C ILE A 75 -3.38 16.47 -2.73
N ALA A 76 -3.95 16.65 -3.94
CA ALA A 76 -5.05 17.59 -4.16
C ALA A 76 -6.30 17.25 -3.34
N ASN A 77 -6.58 15.95 -3.15
CA ASN A 77 -7.68 15.47 -2.32
C ASN A 77 -7.38 15.57 -0.80
N ASN A 78 -6.15 15.94 -0.42
CA ASN A 78 -5.64 15.89 0.94
C ASN A 78 -5.89 14.53 1.63
N THR A 79 -5.82 13.44 0.86
CA THR A 79 -6.06 12.08 1.36
C THR A 79 -5.08 11.76 2.48
N ARG A 80 -5.57 11.22 3.60
CA ARG A 80 -4.71 10.65 4.63
C ARG A 80 -4.09 9.36 4.12
N VAL A 81 -2.78 9.30 3.95
CA VAL A 81 -2.10 8.09 3.47
C VAL A 81 -1.23 7.47 4.55
N TRP A 82 -1.22 6.14 4.61
CA TRP A 82 -0.26 5.36 5.40
C TRP A 82 0.43 4.39 4.47
N VAL A 83 1.72 4.59 4.25
CA VAL A 83 2.52 3.76 3.35
C VAL A 83 3.57 3.04 4.17
N TYR A 84 3.51 1.72 4.16
CA TYR A 84 4.46 0.84 4.84
C TYR A 84 5.19 -0.05 3.84
N CYS A 85 6.49 -0.19 4.00
CA CYS A 85 7.27 -1.21 3.32
C CYS A 85 8.51 -1.58 4.14
N GLY A 86 8.69 -2.86 4.44
CA GLY A 86 9.90 -3.40 5.05
C GLY A 86 11.10 -3.35 4.09
N ASN A 87 12.22 -3.97 4.47
CA ASN A 87 13.44 -4.00 3.65
C ASN A 87 13.88 -5.41 3.21
N GLY A 88 13.07 -6.42 3.49
CA GLY A 88 13.38 -7.82 3.22
C GLY A 88 14.27 -8.50 4.27
N LYS A 89 14.67 -7.80 5.34
CA LYS A 89 15.36 -8.41 6.49
C LYS A 89 14.32 -8.79 7.55
N PRO A 90 14.19 -10.08 7.91
CA PRO A 90 13.28 -10.47 8.98
C PRO A 90 13.78 -9.94 10.34
N SER A 91 12.85 -9.57 11.21
CA SER A 91 13.07 -9.38 12.64
C SER A 91 12.59 -10.60 13.43
N ASP A 92 12.57 -10.48 14.76
CA ASP A 92 12.01 -11.50 15.66
C ASP A 92 10.53 -11.80 15.42
N LEU A 93 9.83 -10.98 14.61
CA LEU A 93 8.46 -11.21 14.15
C LEU A 93 8.34 -12.38 13.16
N GLY A 94 9.44 -12.89 12.60
CA GLY A 94 9.41 -14.01 11.66
C GLY A 94 9.45 -13.58 10.19
N GLY A 95 8.78 -14.36 9.32
CA GLY A 95 8.78 -14.12 7.86
C GLY A 95 10.12 -14.40 7.17
N ASN A 96 10.92 -15.32 7.72
CA ASN A 96 12.27 -15.66 7.25
C ASN A 96 12.27 -16.69 6.10
N ASN A 97 11.51 -16.44 5.01
CA ASN A 97 11.55 -17.28 3.80
C ASN A 97 12.01 -16.48 2.57
N LEU A 98 12.64 -17.17 1.62
CA LEU A 98 13.31 -16.53 0.48
C LEU A 98 12.36 -15.70 -0.43
N PRO A 99 11.14 -16.19 -0.76
CA PRO A 99 10.17 -15.39 -1.53
C PRO A 99 9.78 -14.09 -0.83
N ALA A 100 9.52 -14.13 0.49
CA ALA A 100 9.10 -12.94 1.25
C ALA A 100 10.19 -11.86 1.34
N LYS A 101 11.47 -12.26 1.40
CA LYS A 101 12.59 -11.30 1.39
C LYS A 101 12.75 -10.64 0.03
N PHE A 102 12.68 -11.44 -1.04
CA PHE A 102 12.84 -10.97 -2.41
C PHE A 102 11.73 -10.00 -2.80
N LEU A 103 10.47 -10.37 -2.55
CA LEU A 103 9.32 -9.52 -2.87
C LEU A 103 9.37 -8.18 -2.15
N GLU A 104 9.73 -8.16 -0.86
CA GLU A 104 9.79 -6.90 -0.10
C GLU A 104 10.91 -5.98 -0.58
N GLY A 105 12.11 -6.52 -0.79
CA GLY A 105 13.23 -5.75 -1.35
C GLY A 105 12.91 -5.21 -2.74
N PHE A 106 12.18 -5.98 -3.55
CA PHE A 106 11.76 -5.58 -4.89
C PHE A 106 10.78 -4.39 -4.86
N VAL A 107 9.74 -4.44 -4.02
CA VAL A 107 8.73 -3.37 -3.99
C VAL A 107 9.20 -2.12 -3.24
N ARG A 108 10.21 -2.21 -2.36
CA ARG A 108 10.67 -1.06 -1.55
C ARG A 108 11.09 0.14 -2.37
N THR A 109 11.79 -0.08 -3.48
CA THR A 109 12.21 1.03 -4.36
C THR A 109 11.00 1.82 -4.89
N SER A 110 9.91 1.15 -5.25
CA SER A 110 8.68 1.84 -5.69
C SER A 110 8.03 2.66 -4.57
N ASN A 111 8.11 2.20 -3.32
CA ASN A 111 7.56 2.90 -2.17
C ASN A 111 8.36 4.15 -1.82
N ILE A 112 9.69 4.07 -1.91
CA ILE A 112 10.58 5.24 -1.74
C ILE A 112 10.31 6.28 -2.84
N LYS A 113 10.26 5.86 -4.12
CA LYS A 113 9.91 6.77 -5.22
C LYS A 113 8.55 7.44 -5.03
N PHE A 114 7.57 6.69 -4.52
CA PHE A 114 6.25 7.23 -4.22
C PHE A 114 6.30 8.28 -3.10
N GLN A 115 7.06 8.04 -2.03
CA GLN A 115 7.29 9.04 -0.99
C GLN A 115 7.97 10.30 -1.55
N ASP A 116 9.01 10.13 -2.36
CA ASP A 116 9.74 11.25 -2.96
C ASP A 116 8.81 12.10 -3.84
N ALA A 117 8.02 11.46 -4.71
CA ALA A 117 7.05 12.14 -5.56
C ALA A 117 5.93 12.81 -4.74
N TYR A 118 5.45 12.16 -3.66
CA TYR A 118 4.46 12.73 -2.75
C TYR A 118 4.98 14.02 -2.09
N ASN A 119 6.19 13.97 -1.54
CA ASN A 119 6.83 15.11 -0.88
C ASN A 119 7.15 16.23 -1.88
N ALA A 120 7.72 15.89 -3.04
CA ALA A 120 8.04 16.88 -4.08
C ALA A 120 6.78 17.57 -4.63
N GLY A 121 5.64 16.89 -4.64
CA GLY A 121 4.34 17.44 -5.03
C GLY A 121 3.66 18.28 -3.94
N GLY A 122 4.26 18.45 -2.75
CA GLY A 122 3.67 19.21 -1.64
C GLY A 122 2.68 18.41 -0.77
N GLY A 123 2.72 17.09 -0.85
CA GLY A 123 1.96 16.21 0.03
C GLY A 123 2.35 16.41 1.49
N HIS A 124 1.35 16.49 2.37
CA HIS A 124 1.54 16.87 3.78
C HIS A 124 0.61 16.13 4.75
N ASN A 125 -0.08 15.08 4.29
CA ASN A 125 -1.00 14.28 5.09
C ASN A 125 -0.69 12.77 5.01
N GLY A 126 0.60 12.44 4.98
CA GLY A 126 1.08 11.06 4.86
C GLY A 126 1.90 10.59 6.05
N VAL A 127 1.78 9.30 6.38
CA VAL A 127 2.72 8.54 7.19
C VAL A 127 3.47 7.59 6.25
N PHE A 128 4.79 7.62 6.32
CA PHE A 128 5.68 6.73 5.56
C PHE A 128 6.54 5.96 6.55
N ASP A 129 6.30 4.66 6.66
CA ASP A 129 7.00 3.76 7.58
C ASP A 129 7.85 2.76 6.80
N PHE A 130 9.15 3.05 6.73
CA PHE A 130 10.15 2.26 6.00
C PHE A 130 11.25 1.72 6.93
N PRO A 131 10.92 0.81 7.86
CA PRO A 131 11.87 0.36 8.88
C PRO A 131 13.04 -0.43 8.29
N ASP A 132 14.09 -0.59 9.11
CA ASP A 132 15.28 -1.40 8.81
C ASP A 132 15.06 -2.91 9.00
N SER A 133 13.83 -3.33 9.19
CA SER A 133 13.39 -4.73 9.17
C SER A 133 11.98 -4.84 8.56
N GLY A 134 11.53 -6.05 8.27
CA GLY A 134 10.23 -6.31 7.65
C GLY A 134 10.37 -7.15 6.39
N THR A 135 9.53 -8.19 6.29
CA THR A 135 9.40 -9.00 5.07
C THR A 135 7.95 -9.00 4.60
N HIS A 136 7.71 -9.58 3.42
CA HIS A 136 6.39 -9.66 2.81
C HIS A 136 5.50 -10.71 3.51
N SER A 137 5.13 -10.45 4.77
CA SER A 137 4.42 -11.41 5.61
C SER A 137 3.39 -10.77 6.56
N TRP A 138 2.45 -11.59 7.01
CA TRP A 138 1.29 -11.18 7.82
C TRP A 138 1.67 -10.60 9.18
N GLU A 139 2.77 -11.04 9.77
CA GLU A 139 3.21 -10.57 11.09
C GLU A 139 3.50 -9.07 11.06
N TYR A 140 4.13 -8.58 9.98
CA TYR A 140 4.40 -7.16 9.79
C TYR A 140 3.13 -6.38 9.43
N TRP A 141 2.30 -6.89 8.52
CA TRP A 141 1.05 -6.22 8.16
C TRP A 141 0.05 -6.14 9.33
N GLY A 142 0.01 -7.17 10.18
CA GLY A 142 -0.79 -7.18 11.39
C GLY A 142 -0.29 -6.14 12.42
N ALA A 143 1.03 -6.02 12.58
CA ALA A 143 1.62 -4.99 13.43
C ALA A 143 1.28 -3.58 12.92
N GLN A 144 1.35 -3.36 11.60
CA GLN A 144 0.98 -2.10 10.97
C GLN A 144 -0.49 -1.76 11.17
N LEU A 145 -1.41 -2.71 10.94
CA LEU A 145 -2.83 -2.49 11.18
C LEU A 145 -3.11 -2.07 12.63
N ASN A 146 -2.45 -2.71 13.60
CA ASN A 146 -2.56 -2.33 15.00
C ASN A 146 -2.01 -0.92 15.26
N ALA A 147 -0.87 -0.56 14.67
CA ALA A 147 -0.26 0.77 14.78
C ALA A 147 -1.11 1.88 14.15
N MET A 148 -1.83 1.56 13.06
CA MET A 148 -2.70 2.49 12.33
C MET A 148 -4.00 2.82 13.09
N LYS A 149 -4.42 2.00 14.05
CA LYS A 149 -5.71 2.14 14.74
C LYS A 149 -5.99 3.55 15.30
N PRO A 150 -5.12 4.17 16.12
CA PRO A 150 -5.36 5.53 16.62
C PRO A 150 -5.36 6.57 15.49
N ASP A 151 -4.61 6.33 14.41
CA ASP A 151 -4.56 7.21 13.25
C ASP A 151 -5.87 7.19 12.46
N LEU A 152 -6.40 5.99 12.22
CA LEU A 152 -7.71 5.76 11.61
C LEU A 152 -8.83 6.38 12.46
N GLN A 153 -8.78 6.20 13.78
CA GLN A 153 -9.78 6.78 14.69
C GLN A 153 -9.82 8.30 14.55
N ARG A 154 -8.65 8.96 14.57
CA ARG A 154 -8.57 10.42 14.41
C ARG A 154 -9.03 10.87 13.03
N ALA A 155 -8.57 10.21 11.97
CA ALA A 155 -8.86 10.63 10.59
C ALA A 155 -10.33 10.42 10.19
N LEU A 156 -11.00 9.42 10.78
CA LEU A 156 -12.41 9.10 10.50
C LEU A 156 -13.37 9.64 11.56
N GLY A 157 -12.88 10.37 12.56
CA GLY A 157 -13.71 10.91 13.64
C GLY A 157 -14.31 9.86 14.57
N ALA A 158 -13.72 8.67 14.66
CA ALA A 158 -14.17 7.64 15.57
C ALA A 158 -13.63 7.90 16.99
N THR A 159 -14.53 8.02 17.95
CA THR A 159 -14.16 8.01 19.38
C THR A 159 -13.96 6.57 19.84
N PRO A 160 -12.89 6.24 20.58
CA PRO A 160 -12.81 4.95 21.27
C PRO A 160 -14.05 4.82 22.17
N ASN A 161 -14.92 3.86 21.88
CA ASN A 161 -16.01 3.56 22.78
C ASN A 161 -15.41 3.21 24.15
N THR A 162 -15.64 4.05 25.15
CA THR A 162 -15.77 3.58 26.54
C THR A 162 -17.04 2.72 26.56
N GLY A 163 -16.97 1.51 26.02
CA GLY A 163 -18.04 0.54 26.20
C GLY A 163 -18.33 0.41 27.69
N PRO A 164 -19.59 0.13 28.10
CA PRO A 164 -19.87 -0.11 29.50
C PRO A 164 -18.89 -1.16 30.04
N ALA A 165 -18.31 -0.89 31.20
CA ALA A 165 -17.43 -1.83 31.88
C ALA A 165 -18.11 -3.21 31.92
N PRO A 166 -17.39 -4.31 31.70
CA PRO A 166 -17.98 -5.64 31.77
C PRO A 166 -18.65 -5.76 33.15
N GLN A 167 -19.98 -5.94 33.14
CA GLN A 167 -20.69 -6.28 34.36
C GLN A 167 -20.12 -7.63 34.82
N GLY A 168 -19.44 -7.60 35.95
CA GLY A 168 -18.80 -8.79 36.52
C GLY A 168 -19.81 -9.93 36.65
N ALA A 169 -19.34 -11.13 36.33
CA ALA A 169 -20.03 -12.38 36.65
C ALA A 169 -19.84 -12.73 38.13
#